data_AF-A0A9P4LVQ6-F1
#
_entry.id   AF-A0A9P4LVQ6-F1
#
_cell.length_a   1.000
_cell.length_b   1.000
_cell.length_c   1.000
_cell.angle_alpha   90.00
_cell.angle_beta   90.00
_cell.angle_gamma   90.00
#
_symmetry.space_group_name_H-M   'P 1'
#
loop_
_entity.id
_entity.type
_entity.pdbx_description
1 polymer ?
#
loop_
_entity_poly.entity_id
_entity_poly.type
_entity_poly.pdbx_seq_one_letter_code
_entity_poly.pdbx_strand_id
1 'polypeptide(L)'
;MKFAALLPLAALTSALVIPDEHAWADVQVEHHHADPLGLRLPAHPLQDIKDRLTRTKDAVDNAFHDVVDASRNALDDALARASDAGDALNDRIHGAAFDAESWLHNSLPRPHIPLHDLEGEHPPPPPHHGPHHHHKPNLTIYEMIAESKYTTKLAKLISEDDELVQLLNGTAANYTVFAPTDKAFEKIPKHHPKPSKEFIKRLLTYHVSADFYPAGRVLSTHTIPSLLKESSLGDEPMPQRLSVNLGLRGLTLNFYARIVAIDIFATNGVIHGLDSLLLPPPPVLKVIDLLPSEFSTLELGLAKTGLLDTLNTTDHAGGTFFAPSNFAFQKLGPRINAFLFSPSGIKYLKALLEYHVVVDQTLYSDAFYRGSEQKRTDSGYFHVDLPTLLDDRSLSVDVAKYGPFISIKINGFSRVVVQDGIAKDGVIQVVGNVLVPPKKLSMREEVTMWMGEEMSVEEFKERLEPFKKKMGSSLG
;
A
#
# COMPACT_ATOMS: atom_id res chain seq x y z
N MET A 1 45.33 10.13 -16.75
CA MET A 1 44.35 11.06 -17.36
C MET A 1 43.00 10.78 -16.72
N LYS A 2 42.51 11.74 -15.94
CA LYS A 2 41.20 11.72 -15.29
C LYS A 2 40.18 12.22 -16.31
N PHE A 3 39.15 11.45 -16.61
CA PHE A 3 37.96 11.96 -17.27
C PHE A 3 36.81 11.93 -16.28
N ALA A 4 36.46 13.13 -15.82
CA ALA A 4 35.20 13.42 -15.17
C ALA A 4 34.09 13.33 -16.24
N ALA A 5 33.04 12.57 -15.95
CA ALA A 5 31.77 12.67 -16.64
C ALA A 5 30.75 13.19 -15.63
N LEU A 6 30.56 14.51 -15.68
CA LEU A 6 29.41 15.21 -15.15
C LEU A 6 28.17 14.77 -15.94
N LEU A 7 27.20 14.20 -15.25
CA LEU A 7 25.80 14.13 -15.71
C LEU A 7 24.90 14.52 -14.53
N PRO A 8 23.80 15.23 -14.79
CA PRO A 8 23.18 16.13 -13.83
C PRO A 8 22.35 15.35 -12.80
N LEU A 9 22.48 15.77 -11.53
CA LEU A 9 21.41 15.62 -10.56
C LEU A 9 20.18 16.37 -11.11
N ALA A 10 19.23 15.65 -11.71
CA ALA A 10 17.86 16.13 -11.74
C ALA A 10 17.32 15.96 -10.31
N ALA A 11 17.19 17.09 -9.61
CA ALA A 11 16.47 17.15 -8.37
C ALA A 11 15.02 16.70 -8.64
N LEU A 12 14.61 15.58 -8.05
CA LEU A 12 13.21 15.24 -7.85
C LEU A 12 12.63 16.26 -6.87
N THR A 13 12.26 17.43 -7.38
CA THR A 13 11.35 18.32 -6.66
C THR A 13 9.97 17.71 -6.81
N SER A 14 9.52 16.95 -5.81
CA SER A 14 8.09 16.73 -5.56
C SER A 14 7.49 18.10 -5.23
N ALA A 15 7.26 18.89 -6.26
CA ALA A 15 6.66 20.20 -6.16
C ALA A 15 5.19 20.00 -5.80
N LEU A 16 4.79 20.58 -4.68
CA LEU A 16 3.38 20.85 -4.39
C LEU A 16 2.77 21.46 -5.66
N VAL A 17 1.77 20.80 -6.25
CA VAL A 17 1.06 21.32 -7.43
C VAL A 17 0.19 22.49 -6.98
N ILE A 18 0.82 23.61 -6.66
CA ILE A 18 0.16 24.90 -6.54
C ILE A 18 0.04 25.43 -7.97
N PRO A 19 -1.18 25.71 -8.46
CA PRO A 19 -1.34 26.34 -9.76
C PRO A 19 -0.66 27.71 -9.76
N ASP A 20 0.10 27.97 -10.82
CA ASP A 20 0.83 29.21 -11.06
C ASP A 20 -0.13 30.42 -11.04
N GLU A 21 0.34 31.63 -10.68
CA GLU A 21 -0.51 32.84 -10.53
C GLU A 21 -1.34 33.14 -11.80
N HIS A 22 -0.86 32.71 -12.96
CA HIS A 22 -1.53 32.87 -14.26
C HIS A 22 -2.79 31.99 -14.42
N ALA A 23 -2.88 30.85 -13.72
CA ALA A 23 -4.07 30.00 -13.75
C ALA A 23 -5.27 30.64 -13.01
N TRP A 24 -5.01 31.65 -12.18
CA TRP A 24 -6.03 32.42 -11.47
C TRP A 24 -6.64 33.56 -12.29
N ALA A 25 -5.98 33.96 -13.38
CA ALA A 25 -6.40 35.10 -14.20
C ALA A 25 -7.67 34.82 -15.04
N ASP A 26 -7.92 33.55 -15.41
CA ASP A 26 -9.03 33.17 -16.31
C ASP A 26 -10.30 32.70 -15.56
N VAL A 27 -10.31 32.72 -14.22
CA VAL A 27 -11.46 32.25 -13.39
C VAL A 27 -12.28 33.42 -12.83
N GLN A 28 -11.99 34.66 -13.22
CA GLN A 28 -12.78 35.82 -12.82
C GLN A 28 -14.08 35.92 -13.66
N VAL A 29 -15.18 35.42 -13.09
CA VAL A 29 -16.52 35.86 -13.47
C VAL A 29 -16.86 37.14 -12.69
N GLU A 30 -17.38 38.12 -13.44
CA GLU A 30 -17.68 39.52 -13.10
C GLU A 30 -17.99 39.86 -11.63
N HIS A 31 -17.23 40.83 -11.11
CA HIS A 31 -17.47 41.51 -9.85
C HIS A 31 -18.67 42.46 -9.95
N HIS A 32 -19.69 42.24 -9.12
CA HIS A 32 -20.53 43.31 -8.61
C HIS A 32 -20.36 43.46 -7.09
N HIS A 33 -20.04 44.69 -6.70
CA HIS A 33 -19.74 45.16 -5.35
C HIS A 33 -20.83 44.85 -4.33
N ALA A 34 -20.43 44.34 -3.15
CA ALA A 34 -20.63 44.98 -1.85
C ALA A 34 -20.12 44.05 -0.74
N ASP A 35 -19.04 44.45 -0.09
CA ASP A 35 -18.56 43.90 1.17
C ASP A 35 -19.35 44.57 2.31
N PRO A 36 -20.00 43.80 3.22
CA PRO A 36 -19.79 44.15 4.62
C PRO A 36 -19.84 42.92 5.52
N LEU A 37 -18.82 42.05 5.50
CA LEU A 37 -18.59 41.15 6.64
C LEU A 37 -17.08 41.00 6.88
N GLY A 38 -16.56 41.85 7.76
CA GLY A 38 -15.18 41.85 8.22
C GLY A 38 -14.79 40.55 8.93
N LEU A 39 -14.40 39.54 8.16
CA LEU A 39 -13.73 38.33 8.62
C LEU A 39 -12.24 38.43 8.27
N ARG A 40 -11.46 38.84 9.26
CA ARG A 40 -10.00 38.87 9.22
C ARG A 40 -9.49 37.42 9.38
N LEU A 41 -9.12 36.78 8.27
CA LEU A 41 -8.40 35.51 8.27
C LEU A 41 -6.99 35.74 8.86
N PRO A 42 -6.47 34.88 9.77
CA PRO A 42 -5.11 35.02 10.25
C PRO A 42 -4.12 34.68 9.14
N ALA A 43 -3.08 35.51 9.00
CA ALA A 43 -1.88 35.15 8.26
C ALA A 43 -1.23 33.94 8.97
N HIS A 44 -0.84 32.91 8.20
CA HIS A 44 -0.19 31.65 8.65
C HIS A 44 -1.10 30.46 9.06
N PRO A 45 -2.03 30.01 8.20
CA PRO A 45 -2.82 28.79 8.46
C PRO A 45 -1.96 27.51 8.52
N LEU A 46 -0.87 27.43 7.75
CA LEU A 46 -0.01 26.24 7.69
C LEU A 46 0.85 26.03 8.95
N GLN A 47 1.21 27.10 9.67
CA GLN A 47 1.94 26.97 10.93
C GLN A 47 1.00 26.55 12.06
N ASP A 48 -0.20 27.14 12.14
CA ASP A 48 -1.19 26.75 13.15
C ASP A 48 -1.66 25.30 12.98
N ILE A 49 -1.74 24.80 11.74
CA ILE A 49 -2.03 23.38 11.45
C ILE A 49 -0.87 22.47 11.86
N LYS A 50 0.38 22.85 11.58
CA LYS A 50 1.58 22.11 12.05
C LYS A 50 1.67 22.08 13.58
N ASP A 51 1.33 23.19 14.23
CA ASP A 51 1.33 23.34 15.69
C ASP A 51 0.18 22.56 16.35
N ARG A 52 -0.94 22.36 15.64
CA ARG A 52 -2.05 21.50 16.10
C ARG A 52 -1.78 20.01 15.87
N LEU A 53 -1.10 19.62 14.78
CA LEU A 53 -0.67 18.23 14.54
C LEU A 53 0.35 17.76 15.58
N THR A 54 1.32 18.63 15.91
CA THR A 54 2.40 18.34 16.87
C THR A 54 1.94 18.23 18.32
N ARG A 55 0.79 18.82 18.69
CA ARG A 55 0.27 18.77 20.06
C ARG A 55 -0.35 17.42 20.49
N THR A 56 -0.36 16.41 19.63
CA THR A 56 -1.08 15.14 19.88
C THR A 56 -0.24 13.89 20.16
N LYS A 57 1.10 13.96 20.27
CA LYS A 57 1.92 12.87 20.86
C LYS A 57 3.39 13.23 20.89
N ASP A 58 3.96 13.39 22.08
CA ASP A 58 5.40 13.43 22.27
C ASP A 58 5.89 12.18 23.02
N ALA A 59 7.04 11.68 22.57
CA ALA A 59 7.87 10.57 23.05
C ALA A 59 7.80 9.22 22.31
N VAL A 60 6.74 8.89 21.55
CA VAL A 60 6.64 7.61 20.80
C VAL A 60 6.99 7.75 19.31
N ASP A 61 6.82 8.94 18.72
CA ASP A 61 6.89 9.14 17.26
C ASP A 61 8.31 9.24 16.69
N ASN A 62 9.29 9.73 17.48
CA ASN A 62 10.65 9.95 16.98
C ASN A 62 11.42 8.65 16.65
N ALA A 63 11.06 7.53 17.29
CA ALA A 63 11.64 6.21 16.98
C ALA A 63 11.04 5.55 15.75
N PHE A 64 9.77 5.87 15.49
CA PHE A 64 9.10 5.46 14.27
C PHE A 64 9.65 6.27 13.09
N HIS A 65 9.88 7.58 13.28
CA HIS A 65 10.29 8.50 12.21
C HIS A 65 11.58 8.08 11.52
N ASP A 66 12.66 7.74 12.23
CA ASP A 66 13.96 7.44 11.59
C ASP A 66 13.99 6.09 10.84
N VAL A 67 13.29 5.07 11.37
CA VAL A 67 13.16 3.75 10.71
C VAL A 67 12.15 3.83 9.55
N VAL A 68 11.09 4.62 9.74
CA VAL A 68 10.17 4.98 8.67
C VAL A 68 10.90 5.80 7.61
N ASP A 69 11.81 6.71 7.92
CA ASP A 69 12.54 7.52 6.93
C ASP A 69 13.43 6.68 6.01
N ALA A 70 14.13 5.69 6.58
CA ALA A 70 14.86 4.71 5.79
C ALA A 70 13.93 3.84 4.91
N SER A 71 12.72 3.56 5.39
CA SER A 71 11.68 2.81 4.67
C SER A 71 10.93 3.66 3.64
N ARG A 72 10.74 4.96 3.92
CA ARG A 72 10.15 6.00 3.04
C ARG A 72 11.04 6.17 1.84
N ASN A 73 12.35 6.34 2.03
CA ASN A 73 13.30 6.43 0.93
C ASN A 73 13.28 5.18 0.02
N ALA A 74 12.85 4.02 0.51
CA ALA A 74 12.69 2.81 -0.30
C ALA A 74 11.30 2.71 -0.96
N LEU A 75 10.26 3.19 -0.28
CA LEU A 75 8.87 3.23 -0.74
C LEU A 75 8.69 4.33 -1.80
N ASP A 76 9.15 5.55 -1.54
CA ASP A 76 9.20 6.68 -2.48
C ASP A 76 9.97 6.29 -3.75
N ASP A 77 11.09 5.60 -3.60
CA ASP A 77 11.88 5.06 -4.72
C ASP A 77 11.13 3.99 -5.54
N ALA A 78 10.20 3.27 -4.93
CA ALA A 78 9.37 2.27 -5.59
C ALA A 78 8.14 2.91 -6.25
N LEU A 79 7.50 3.89 -5.59
CA LEU A 79 6.36 4.65 -6.08
C LEU A 79 6.75 5.60 -7.22
N ALA A 80 7.83 6.37 -7.09
CA ALA A 80 8.36 7.24 -8.14
C ALA A 80 8.73 6.45 -9.41
N ARG A 81 9.26 5.22 -9.26
CA ARG A 81 9.56 4.36 -10.40
C ARG A 81 8.32 3.71 -10.99
N ALA A 82 7.30 3.41 -10.17
CA ALA A 82 6.02 2.90 -10.65
C ALA A 82 5.22 3.97 -11.40
N SER A 83 5.30 5.24 -10.99
CA SER A 83 4.68 6.37 -11.69
C SER A 83 5.39 6.71 -13.01
N ASP A 84 6.73 6.71 -13.04
CA ASP A 84 7.53 6.92 -14.26
C ASP A 84 7.42 5.76 -15.27
N ALA A 85 7.29 4.52 -14.78
CA ALA A 85 7.13 3.34 -15.64
C ALA A 85 5.67 3.09 -16.08
N GLY A 86 4.69 3.73 -15.43
CA GLY A 86 3.26 3.47 -15.61
C GLY A 86 2.76 3.69 -17.04
N ASP A 87 3.33 4.68 -17.75
CA ASP A 87 2.91 5.03 -19.10
C ASP A 87 3.82 4.40 -20.19
N ALA A 88 5.12 4.20 -19.93
CA ALA A 88 6.07 3.63 -20.92
C ALA A 88 6.13 2.09 -20.94
N LEU A 89 5.80 1.43 -19.82
CA LEU A 89 5.76 -0.03 -19.73
C LEU A 89 4.43 -0.57 -20.30
N ASN A 90 3.33 0.18 -20.17
CA ASN A 90 2.00 -0.28 -20.57
C ASN A 90 1.84 -0.40 -22.10
N ASP A 91 2.41 0.51 -22.90
CA ASP A 91 2.38 0.42 -24.37
C ASP A 91 3.33 -0.66 -24.92
N ARG A 92 4.43 -0.94 -24.21
CA ARG A 92 5.34 -2.06 -24.55
C ARG A 92 4.79 -3.42 -24.12
N ILE A 93 3.97 -3.49 -23.08
CA ILE A 93 3.33 -4.73 -22.62
C ILE A 93 2.18 -5.17 -23.54
N HIS A 94 1.41 -4.23 -24.13
CA HIS A 94 0.36 -4.61 -25.10
C HIS A 94 0.91 -5.15 -26.43
N GLY A 95 2.17 -4.85 -26.79
CA GLY A 95 2.87 -5.42 -27.95
C GLY A 95 3.75 -6.64 -27.65
N ALA A 96 3.98 -6.95 -26.38
CA ALA A 96 4.77 -8.09 -25.94
C ALA A 96 3.98 -8.86 -24.88
N ALA A 97 3.06 -9.72 -25.34
CA ALA A 97 2.62 -10.87 -24.57
C ALA A 97 3.87 -11.70 -24.23
N PHE A 98 4.49 -11.32 -23.12
CA PHE A 98 5.69 -11.94 -22.58
C PHE A 98 5.28 -13.35 -22.15
N ASP A 99 5.92 -14.32 -22.77
CA ASP A 99 5.66 -15.75 -22.68
C ASP A 99 6.02 -16.28 -21.28
N ALA A 100 5.17 -15.97 -20.30
CA ALA A 100 5.30 -16.43 -18.91
C ALA A 100 5.08 -17.96 -18.79
N GLU A 101 4.48 -18.59 -19.81
CA GLU A 101 4.41 -20.05 -19.92
C GLU A 101 5.79 -20.66 -20.24
N SER A 102 6.60 -20.04 -21.11
CA SER A 102 7.95 -20.54 -21.42
C SER A 102 8.92 -20.60 -20.23
N TRP A 103 8.74 -19.72 -19.24
CA TRP A 103 9.57 -19.69 -18.03
C TRP A 103 9.12 -20.72 -16.98
N LEU A 104 7.81 -20.97 -16.87
CA LEU A 104 7.24 -22.01 -16.01
C LEU A 104 7.47 -23.43 -16.57
N HIS A 105 7.51 -23.59 -17.89
CA HIS A 105 7.71 -24.90 -18.53
C HIS A 105 9.15 -25.43 -18.45
N ASN A 106 10.15 -24.58 -18.23
CA ASN A 106 11.57 -24.99 -18.12
C ASN A 106 12.00 -25.46 -16.72
N SER A 107 11.08 -25.48 -15.74
CA SER A 107 11.40 -25.79 -14.34
C SER A 107 10.89 -27.14 -13.84
N LEU A 108 10.43 -28.02 -14.73
CA LEU A 108 9.95 -29.37 -14.37
C LEU A 108 10.56 -30.43 -15.30
N PRO A 109 11.29 -31.44 -14.79
CA PRO A 109 11.71 -32.56 -15.62
C PRO A 109 10.49 -33.46 -15.88
N ARG A 110 9.97 -33.48 -17.11
CA ARG A 110 9.04 -34.52 -17.56
C ARG A 110 9.84 -35.67 -18.19
N PRO A 111 9.62 -36.94 -17.79
CA PRO A 111 10.20 -38.07 -18.48
C PRO A 111 9.33 -38.43 -19.70
N HIS A 112 9.93 -38.45 -20.88
CA HIS A 112 9.34 -39.08 -22.07
C HIS A 112 10.40 -39.92 -22.76
N ILE A 113 10.28 -41.24 -22.68
CA ILE A 113 10.95 -42.21 -23.58
C ILE A 113 10.05 -43.49 -23.62
N PRO A 114 9.91 -44.27 -24.72
CA PRO A 114 10.54 -44.18 -26.07
C PRO A 114 9.59 -44.40 -27.27
N LEU A 115 10.10 -44.14 -28.50
CA LEU A 115 10.38 -45.20 -29.52
C LEU A 115 11.10 -44.62 -30.76
N HIS A 116 12.43 -44.79 -30.80
CA HIS A 116 13.19 -45.58 -31.80
C HIS A 116 14.63 -45.08 -31.99
N ASP A 117 15.56 -46.02 -31.77
CA ASP A 117 16.85 -46.29 -32.41
C ASP A 117 17.68 -45.12 -32.95
N LEU A 118 18.78 -44.80 -32.26
CA LEU A 118 20.10 -44.59 -32.89
C LEU A 118 21.21 -44.95 -31.88
N GLU A 119 22.02 -45.94 -32.26
CA GLU A 119 23.24 -46.37 -31.56
C GLU A 119 24.31 -45.26 -31.62
N GLY A 120 25.00 -45.02 -30.49
CA GLY A 120 26.18 -44.17 -30.42
C GLY A 120 26.70 -44.04 -28.98
N GLU A 121 27.90 -44.54 -28.72
CA GLU A 121 28.52 -44.61 -27.40
C GLU A 121 28.75 -43.22 -26.76
N HIS A 122 28.23 -43.02 -25.54
CA HIS A 122 28.53 -41.84 -24.70
C HIS A 122 29.49 -42.21 -23.55
N PRO A 123 30.42 -41.32 -23.15
CA PRO A 123 31.31 -41.52 -22.00
C PRO A 123 30.51 -41.64 -20.69
N PRO A 124 31.05 -42.28 -19.63
CA PRO A 124 30.29 -42.49 -18.40
C PRO A 124 29.86 -41.15 -17.78
N PRO A 125 28.62 -41.05 -17.28
CA PRO A 125 28.12 -39.82 -16.68
C PRO A 125 28.93 -39.46 -15.43
N PRO A 126 29.08 -38.17 -15.10
CA PRO A 126 29.60 -37.77 -13.80
C PRO A 126 28.70 -38.36 -12.70
N PRO A 127 29.24 -38.70 -11.52
CA PRO A 127 28.48 -39.36 -10.47
C PRO A 127 27.23 -38.54 -10.16
N HIS A 128 26.07 -39.18 -10.34
CA HIS A 128 24.78 -38.62 -9.99
C HIS A 128 24.84 -38.17 -8.52
N HIS A 129 24.78 -36.85 -8.28
CA HIS A 129 24.33 -36.36 -6.99
C HIS A 129 22.89 -36.86 -6.85
N GLY A 130 22.71 -37.89 -6.01
CA GLY A 130 21.39 -38.40 -5.66
C GLY A 130 20.51 -37.30 -5.05
N PRO A 131 19.21 -37.55 -4.86
CA PRO A 131 18.31 -36.60 -4.24
C PRO A 131 18.94 -36.11 -2.93
N HIS A 132 19.03 -34.80 -2.72
CA HIS A 132 19.45 -34.26 -1.43
C HIS A 132 18.58 -34.92 -0.36
N HIS A 133 19.19 -35.74 0.49
CA HIS A 133 18.55 -36.27 1.68
C HIS A 133 18.22 -35.08 2.56
N HIS A 134 17.02 -34.50 2.40
CA HIS A 134 16.48 -33.58 3.37
C HIS A 134 16.22 -34.39 4.62
N HIS A 135 17.18 -34.39 5.55
CA HIS A 135 16.90 -34.77 6.92
C HIS A 135 15.66 -33.98 7.35
N LYS A 136 14.66 -34.69 7.90
CA LYS A 136 13.53 -34.00 8.51
C LYS A 136 14.10 -32.99 9.52
N PRO A 137 13.59 -31.75 9.54
CA PRO A 137 13.99 -30.80 10.57
C PRO A 137 13.81 -31.46 11.93
N ASN A 138 14.82 -31.36 12.80
CA ASN A 138 14.75 -31.94 14.15
C ASN A 138 14.47 -30.87 15.23
N LEU A 139 14.51 -29.60 14.85
CA LEU A 139 14.34 -28.45 15.74
C LEU A 139 13.05 -27.69 15.39
N THR A 140 12.38 -27.19 16.42
CA THR A 140 11.26 -26.25 16.31
C THR A 140 11.73 -24.90 15.81
N ILE A 141 10.77 -24.04 15.42
CA ILE A 141 11.06 -22.67 15.00
C ILE A 141 11.86 -21.92 16.07
N TYR A 142 11.42 -21.99 17.33
CA TYR A 142 12.10 -21.27 18.41
C TYR A 142 13.52 -21.79 18.63
N GLU A 143 13.72 -23.11 18.68
CA GLU A 143 15.05 -23.71 18.83
C GLU A 143 15.99 -23.29 17.69
N MET A 144 15.52 -23.31 16.43
CA MET A 144 16.33 -22.84 15.30
C MET A 144 16.68 -21.36 15.39
N ILE A 145 15.75 -20.50 15.83
CA ILE A 145 16.02 -19.07 16.04
C ILE A 145 17.04 -18.87 17.17
N ALA A 146 16.94 -19.66 18.24
CA ALA A 146 17.81 -19.58 19.42
C ALA A 146 19.23 -20.09 19.15
N GLU A 147 19.38 -21.16 18.37
CA GLU A 147 20.69 -21.74 18.00
C GLU A 147 21.40 -20.95 16.88
N SER A 148 20.67 -20.13 16.13
CA SER A 148 21.22 -19.38 15.01
C SER A 148 22.05 -18.18 15.44
N LYS A 149 23.30 -18.14 14.96
CA LYS A 149 24.23 -17.01 15.12
C LYS A 149 23.79 -15.71 14.43
N TYR A 150 22.74 -15.74 13.62
CA TYR A 150 22.26 -14.59 12.84
C TYR A 150 21.00 -13.96 13.42
N THR A 151 20.38 -14.56 14.44
CA THR A 151 19.10 -14.15 15.02
C THR A 151 19.19 -14.00 16.54
N THR A 152 20.38 -13.74 17.07
CA THR A 152 20.63 -13.70 18.52
C THR A 152 19.81 -12.62 19.24
N LYS A 153 19.63 -11.45 18.62
CA LYS A 153 18.81 -10.36 19.15
C LYS A 153 17.32 -10.71 19.13
N LEU A 154 16.86 -11.35 18.06
CA LEU A 154 15.48 -11.83 17.94
C LEU A 154 15.18 -12.90 18.98
N ALA A 155 16.06 -13.90 19.12
CA ALA A 155 15.93 -14.97 20.12
C ALA A 155 15.80 -14.40 21.53
N LYS A 156 16.62 -13.41 21.87
CA LYS A 156 16.55 -12.71 23.15
C LYS A 156 15.18 -12.04 23.36
N LEU A 157 14.65 -11.32 22.36
CA LEU A 157 13.35 -10.67 22.47
C LEU A 157 12.21 -11.68 22.62
N ILE A 158 12.23 -12.79 21.86
CA ILE A 158 11.23 -13.85 21.99
C ILE A 158 11.31 -14.50 23.37
N SER A 159 12.51 -14.72 23.93
CA SER A 159 12.67 -15.32 25.26
C SER A 159 12.12 -14.47 26.42
N GLU A 160 11.79 -13.20 26.18
CA GLU A 160 11.12 -12.33 27.16
C GLU A 160 9.58 -12.49 27.14
N ASP A 161 9.01 -13.27 26.22
CA ASP A 161 7.57 -13.55 26.08
C ASP A 161 7.29 -15.06 26.10
N ASP A 162 6.93 -15.58 27.28
CA ASP A 162 6.67 -17.01 27.52
C ASP A 162 5.57 -17.58 26.61
N GLU A 163 4.55 -16.78 26.28
CA GLU A 163 3.45 -17.22 25.41
C GLU A 163 3.96 -17.46 23.98
N LEU A 164 4.81 -16.56 23.48
CA LEU A 164 5.39 -16.70 22.15
C LEU A 164 6.41 -17.84 22.08
N VAL A 165 7.20 -18.05 23.14
CA VAL A 165 8.09 -19.22 23.25
C VAL A 165 7.29 -20.52 23.19
N GLN A 166 6.20 -20.62 23.95
CA GLN A 166 5.33 -21.80 23.92
C GLN A 166 4.69 -22.00 22.55
N LEU A 167 4.22 -20.93 21.91
CA LEU A 167 3.63 -20.97 20.58
C LEU A 167 4.63 -21.50 19.54
N LEU A 168 5.85 -20.96 19.52
CA LEU A 168 6.87 -21.28 18.52
C LEU A 168 7.62 -22.60 18.78
N ASN A 169 7.51 -23.16 19.99
CA ASN A 169 7.90 -24.55 20.29
C ASN A 169 6.77 -25.55 20.06
N GLY A 170 5.51 -25.09 20.05
CA GLY A 170 4.35 -25.95 19.88
C GLY A 170 4.32 -26.63 18.52
N THR A 171 4.10 -27.95 18.50
CA THR A 171 4.09 -28.77 17.27
C THR A 171 2.67 -29.09 16.77
N ALA A 172 1.65 -28.49 17.39
CA ALA A 172 0.24 -28.74 17.06
C ALA A 172 -0.20 -28.08 15.73
N ALA A 173 0.50 -27.05 15.28
CA ALA A 173 0.22 -26.31 14.05
C ALA A 173 1.52 -25.88 13.38
N ASN A 174 1.43 -25.57 12.09
CA ASN A 174 2.56 -25.04 11.32
C ASN A 174 2.49 -23.52 11.23
N TYR A 175 3.57 -22.84 11.61
CA TYR A 175 3.68 -21.39 11.53
C TYR A 175 4.64 -20.94 10.43
N THR A 176 4.55 -19.67 10.06
CA THR A 176 5.61 -18.98 9.30
C THR A 176 6.18 -17.84 10.12
N VAL A 177 7.49 -17.80 10.29
CA VAL A 177 8.17 -16.68 10.97
C VAL A 177 9.05 -15.94 9.99
N PHE A 178 8.79 -14.65 9.83
CA PHE A 178 9.65 -13.74 9.11
C PHE A 178 10.69 -13.18 10.09
N ALA A 179 11.83 -13.85 10.23
CA ALA A 179 12.80 -13.57 11.28
C ALA A 179 13.77 -12.45 10.88
N PRO A 180 13.74 -11.26 11.53
CA PRO A 180 14.75 -10.23 11.30
C PRO A 180 16.13 -10.72 11.73
N THR A 181 17.13 -10.53 10.86
CA THR A 181 18.54 -10.82 11.15
C THR A 181 19.10 -9.82 12.16
N ASP A 182 20.20 -10.16 12.83
CA ASP A 182 20.88 -9.26 13.78
C ASP A 182 21.31 -7.93 13.14
N LYS A 183 21.60 -7.95 11.83
CA LYS A 183 21.86 -6.76 11.00
C LYS A 183 20.63 -5.86 10.82
N ALA A 184 19.42 -6.44 10.77
CA ALA A 184 18.18 -5.66 10.72
C ALA A 184 18.05 -4.77 11.96
N PHE A 185 18.37 -5.30 13.14
CA PHE A 185 18.37 -4.53 14.40
C PHE A 185 19.45 -3.45 14.47
N GLU A 186 20.52 -3.55 13.68
CA GLU A 186 21.57 -2.51 13.62
C GLU A 186 21.11 -1.26 12.89
N LYS A 187 20.04 -1.35 12.10
CA LYS A 187 19.40 -0.19 11.44
C LYS A 187 18.62 0.69 12.43
N ILE A 188 18.35 0.20 13.64
CA ILE A 188 17.68 0.98 14.68
C ILE A 188 18.67 2.01 15.25
N PRO A 189 18.36 3.32 15.21
CA PRO A 189 19.27 4.33 15.75
C PRO A 189 19.57 4.13 17.25
N LYS A 190 20.83 4.35 17.64
CA LYS A 190 21.37 3.97 18.96
C LYS A 190 20.82 4.76 20.15
N HIS A 191 20.16 5.89 19.91
CA HIS A 191 19.71 6.82 20.95
C HIS A 191 18.21 6.72 21.27
N HIS A 192 17.53 5.65 20.83
CA HIS A 192 16.10 5.52 21.07
C HIS A 192 15.77 5.05 22.49
N PRO A 193 14.67 5.57 23.08
CA PRO A 193 14.13 5.02 24.30
C PRO A 193 13.76 3.55 24.09
N LYS A 194 13.95 2.74 25.13
CA LYS A 194 13.57 1.33 25.08
C LYS A 194 12.05 1.25 24.81
N PRO A 195 11.61 0.53 23.76
CA PRO A 195 10.18 0.41 23.47
C PRO A 195 9.46 -0.30 24.62
N SER A 196 8.16 -0.04 24.76
CA SER A 196 7.33 -0.72 25.75
C SER A 196 7.27 -2.23 25.47
N LYS A 197 7.10 -3.04 26.53
CA LYS A 197 6.94 -4.50 26.38
C LYS A 197 5.75 -4.85 25.48
N GLU A 198 4.66 -4.09 25.59
CA GLU A 198 3.47 -4.24 24.74
C GLU A 198 3.79 -4.01 23.27
N PHE A 199 4.57 -2.97 22.94
CA PHE A 199 5.00 -2.72 21.57
C PHE A 199 5.88 -3.84 21.04
N ILE A 200 6.83 -4.33 21.85
CA ILE A 200 7.69 -5.47 21.48
C ILE A 200 6.83 -6.71 21.18
N LYS A 201 5.83 -7.02 22.02
CA LYS A 201 4.91 -8.14 21.77
C LYS A 201 4.14 -7.98 20.46
N ARG A 202 3.61 -6.78 20.20
CA ARG A 202 2.92 -6.45 18.93
C ARG A 202 3.86 -6.58 17.73
N LEU A 203 5.11 -6.11 17.86
CA LEU A 203 6.14 -6.25 16.83
C LEU A 203 6.45 -7.73 16.56
N LEU A 204 6.68 -8.54 17.59
CA LEU A 204 7.02 -9.96 17.43
C LEU A 204 5.86 -10.73 16.80
N THR A 205 4.63 -10.53 17.26
CA THR A 205 3.44 -11.18 16.68
C THR A 205 3.18 -10.76 15.23
N TYR A 206 3.54 -9.55 14.83
CA TYR A 206 3.45 -9.10 13.44
C TYR A 206 4.40 -9.84 12.48
N HIS A 207 5.52 -10.39 12.99
CA HIS A 207 6.46 -11.20 12.20
C HIS A 207 6.04 -12.66 12.06
N VAL A 208 4.96 -13.08 12.71
CA VAL A 208 4.50 -14.48 12.72
C VAL A 208 3.17 -14.60 12.00
N SER A 209 3.03 -15.58 11.13
CA SER A 209 1.77 -15.99 10.52
C SER A 209 1.32 -17.35 11.07
N ALA A 210 0.02 -17.51 11.29
CA ALA A 210 -0.60 -18.77 11.71
C ALA A 210 -0.59 -19.86 10.63
N ASP A 211 -0.32 -19.48 9.39
CA ASP A 211 -0.37 -20.33 8.21
C ASP A 211 1.03 -20.69 7.73
N PHE A 212 1.16 -21.83 7.06
CA PHE A 212 2.42 -22.28 6.45
C PHE A 212 2.62 -21.67 5.06
N TYR A 213 3.63 -20.81 4.92
CA TYR A 213 4.00 -20.08 3.70
C TYR A 213 5.43 -20.42 3.28
N PRO A 214 5.67 -21.53 2.54
CA PRO A 214 6.95 -21.75 1.87
C PRO A 214 7.16 -20.68 0.78
N ALA A 215 8.38 -20.51 0.29
CA ALA A 215 8.75 -19.44 -0.64
C ALA A 215 7.87 -19.42 -1.90
N GLY A 216 7.53 -20.61 -2.43
CA GLY A 216 6.61 -20.73 -3.57
C GLY A 216 5.22 -20.14 -3.29
N ARG A 217 4.66 -20.35 -2.09
CA ARG A 217 3.38 -19.76 -1.68
C ARG A 217 3.54 -18.25 -1.47
N VAL A 218 4.60 -17.81 -0.80
CA VAL A 218 4.88 -16.37 -0.59
C VAL A 218 4.92 -15.64 -1.94
N LEU A 219 5.65 -16.17 -2.93
CA LEU A 219 5.75 -15.57 -4.27
C LEU A 219 4.43 -15.47 -5.04
N SER A 220 3.43 -16.30 -4.69
CA SER A 220 2.11 -16.33 -5.35
C SER A 220 0.99 -15.62 -4.57
N THR A 221 1.29 -15.23 -3.33
CA THR A 221 0.40 -14.51 -2.43
C THR A 221 0.75 -13.02 -2.47
N HIS A 222 -0.26 -12.17 -2.32
CA HIS A 222 -0.05 -10.72 -2.34
C HIS A 222 -0.14 -10.13 -0.94
N THR A 223 -0.93 -10.74 -0.05
CA THR A 223 -0.90 -10.37 1.35
C THR A 223 -1.00 -11.58 2.29
N ILE A 224 -0.28 -11.52 3.41
CA ILE A 224 -0.17 -12.62 4.39
C ILE A 224 -0.75 -12.16 5.73
N PRO A 225 -1.71 -12.87 6.34
CA PRO A 225 -2.20 -12.53 7.67
C PRO A 225 -1.13 -12.84 8.72
N SER A 226 -0.91 -11.89 9.63
CA SER A 226 -0.05 -12.09 10.81
C SER A 226 -0.86 -12.50 12.04
N LEU A 227 -0.18 -12.82 13.14
CA LEU A 227 -0.80 -13.05 14.44
C LEU A 227 -1.16 -11.77 15.18
N LEU A 228 -0.63 -10.62 14.77
CA LEU A 228 -1.03 -9.33 15.31
C LEU A 228 -2.49 -9.08 14.91
N LYS A 229 -3.37 -8.86 15.89
CA LYS A 229 -4.76 -8.50 15.65
C LYS A 229 -4.99 -7.02 15.96
N GLU A 230 -5.74 -6.34 15.08
CA GLU A 230 -6.18 -4.96 15.30
C GLU A 230 -7.70 -4.91 15.42
N SER A 231 -8.17 -4.13 16.41
CA SER A 231 -9.59 -3.85 16.60
C SER A 231 -10.13 -2.83 15.60
N SER A 232 -9.26 -2.09 14.91
CA SER A 232 -9.64 -1.07 13.92
C SER A 232 -9.86 -1.62 12.51
N LEU A 233 -9.76 -2.93 12.30
CA LEU A 233 -9.89 -3.57 10.97
C LEU A 233 -11.25 -4.24 10.73
N GLY A 234 -12.09 -4.37 11.76
CA GLY A 234 -13.40 -5.02 11.70
C GLY A 234 -14.09 -4.96 13.07
N ASP A 235 -15.34 -5.44 13.13
CA ASP A 235 -16.13 -5.44 14.39
C ASP A 235 -15.47 -6.26 15.51
N GLU A 236 -14.72 -7.29 15.10
CA GLU A 236 -13.90 -8.12 15.98
C GLU A 236 -12.42 -7.97 15.60
N PRO A 237 -11.47 -8.20 16.52
CA PRO A 237 -10.05 -8.07 16.21
C PRO A 237 -9.59 -8.97 15.06
N MET A 238 -9.22 -8.35 13.94
CA MET A 238 -8.82 -9.02 12.70
C MET A 238 -7.30 -9.06 12.55
N PRO A 239 -6.73 -10.08 11.89
CA PRO A 239 -5.29 -10.17 11.68
C PRO A 239 -4.79 -9.03 10.78
N GLN A 240 -3.81 -8.28 11.27
CA GLN A 240 -3.06 -7.33 10.47
C GLN A 240 -2.31 -8.09 9.38
N ARG A 241 -2.34 -7.56 8.15
CA ARG A 241 -1.72 -8.21 6.99
C ARG A 241 -0.34 -7.65 6.69
N LEU A 242 0.49 -8.47 6.07
CA LEU A 242 1.75 -8.10 5.44
C LEU A 242 1.52 -8.01 3.94
N SER A 243 1.95 -6.96 3.27
CA SER A 243 1.98 -6.96 1.80
C SER A 243 3.21 -7.71 1.32
N VAL A 244 3.08 -8.41 0.19
CA VAL A 244 4.13 -9.16 -0.47
C VAL A 244 4.35 -8.55 -1.85
N ASN A 245 5.58 -8.16 -2.12
CA ASN A 245 5.92 -7.39 -3.30
C ASN A 245 7.14 -8.01 -3.98
N LEU A 246 7.05 -8.19 -5.30
CA LEU A 246 8.18 -8.60 -6.11
C LEU A 246 8.68 -7.40 -6.92
N GLY A 247 9.92 -7.00 -6.72
CA GLY A 247 10.53 -5.89 -7.44
C GLY A 247 12.00 -6.14 -7.77
N LEU A 248 12.68 -5.10 -8.23
CA LEU A 248 14.11 -5.16 -8.59
C LEU A 248 15.02 -5.54 -7.41
N ARG A 249 14.60 -5.23 -6.18
CA ARG A 249 15.29 -5.61 -4.95
C ARG A 249 15.00 -7.06 -4.51
N GLY A 250 14.25 -7.81 -5.32
CA GLY A 250 13.75 -9.15 -5.00
C GLY A 250 12.41 -9.11 -4.28
N LEU A 251 12.14 -10.17 -3.52
CA LEU A 251 10.93 -10.34 -2.74
C LEU A 251 11.00 -9.51 -1.45
N THR A 252 10.05 -8.61 -1.26
CA THR A 252 9.94 -7.76 -0.07
C THR A 252 8.58 -7.91 0.60
N LEU A 253 8.56 -7.65 1.90
CA LEU A 253 7.36 -7.53 2.71
C LEU A 253 7.16 -6.06 3.10
N ASN A 254 5.91 -5.59 3.09
CA ASN A 254 5.56 -4.20 3.39
C ASN A 254 6.38 -3.21 2.57
N PHE A 255 6.70 -3.54 1.31
CA PHE A 255 7.54 -2.78 0.38
C PHE A 255 9.03 -2.63 0.75
N TYR A 256 9.41 -2.62 2.03
CA TYR A 256 10.77 -2.30 2.47
C TYR A 256 11.56 -3.49 3.04
N ALA A 257 10.91 -4.49 3.64
CA ALA A 257 11.61 -5.57 4.34
C ALA A 257 11.94 -6.71 3.38
N ARG A 258 13.19 -6.79 2.93
CA ARG A 258 13.59 -7.79 1.94
C ARG A 258 13.81 -9.15 2.60
N ILE A 259 13.32 -10.19 1.94
CA ILE A 259 13.59 -11.57 2.32
C ILE A 259 14.99 -11.96 1.82
N VAL A 260 15.90 -12.25 2.77
CA VAL A 260 17.32 -12.55 2.49
C VAL A 260 17.70 -14.01 2.70
N ALA A 261 16.84 -14.78 3.36
CA ALA A 261 16.94 -16.23 3.45
C ALA A 261 15.54 -16.81 3.36
N ILE A 262 15.36 -17.84 2.54
CA ILE A 262 14.05 -18.46 2.29
C ILE A 262 14.07 -19.94 2.68
N ASP A 263 12.89 -20.46 3.00
CA ASP A 263 12.64 -21.90 3.17
C ASP A 263 13.54 -22.60 4.20
N ILE A 264 13.76 -21.95 5.35
CA ILE A 264 14.40 -22.59 6.50
C ILE A 264 13.33 -23.40 7.24
N PHE A 265 13.20 -24.69 6.90
CA PHE A 265 12.16 -25.56 7.45
C PHE A 265 12.45 -26.00 8.88
N ALA A 266 11.42 -25.89 9.73
CA ALA A 266 11.36 -26.34 11.12
C ALA A 266 10.48 -27.58 11.25
N THR A 267 10.45 -28.21 12.43
CA THR A 267 9.50 -29.29 12.74
C THR A 267 8.04 -28.81 12.71
N ASN A 268 7.81 -27.55 13.07
CA ASN A 268 6.49 -26.93 13.23
C ASN A 268 6.29 -25.68 12.34
N GLY A 269 6.96 -25.62 11.19
CA GLY A 269 6.75 -24.54 10.22
C GLY A 269 7.96 -24.15 9.38
N VAL A 270 8.01 -22.89 8.96
CA VAL A 270 9.08 -22.35 8.09
C VAL A 270 9.52 -20.96 8.55
N ILE A 271 10.81 -20.68 8.42
CA ILE A 271 11.41 -19.39 8.72
C ILE A 271 11.92 -18.76 7.42
N HIS A 272 11.63 -17.47 7.25
CA HIS A 272 12.21 -16.61 6.21
C HIS A 272 12.99 -15.48 6.89
N GLY A 273 14.28 -15.35 6.58
CA GLY A 273 15.12 -14.30 7.15
C GLY A 273 14.87 -12.94 6.50
N LEU A 274 14.77 -11.88 7.30
CA LEU A 274 14.59 -10.50 6.84
C LEU A 274 15.80 -9.61 7.12
N ASP A 275 16.05 -8.65 6.23
CA ASP A 275 17.06 -7.61 6.46
C ASP A 275 16.56 -6.38 7.22
N SER A 276 15.28 -6.33 7.56
CA SER A 276 14.60 -5.20 8.22
C SER A 276 13.50 -5.72 9.15
N LEU A 277 13.16 -4.96 10.19
CA LEU A 277 12.07 -5.31 11.11
C LEU A 277 10.74 -4.89 10.50
N LEU A 278 9.74 -5.78 10.54
CA LEU A 278 8.35 -5.46 10.26
C LEU A 278 7.77 -4.67 11.43
N LEU A 279 7.49 -3.38 11.19
CA LEU A 279 6.82 -2.53 12.15
C LEU A 279 5.29 -2.60 11.96
N PRO A 280 4.50 -2.78 13.03
CA PRO A 280 3.05 -2.64 12.96
C PRO A 280 2.68 -1.32 12.29
N PRO A 281 1.81 -1.32 11.27
CA PRO A 281 1.57 -0.14 10.46
C PRO A 281 0.87 0.96 11.28
N PRO A 282 1.07 2.24 10.94
CA PRO A 282 0.27 3.32 11.51
C PRO A 282 -1.10 3.42 10.81
N PRO A 283 -2.02 4.26 11.32
CA PRO A 283 -3.30 4.54 10.64
C PRO A 283 -3.11 5.15 9.25
N VAL A 284 -4.11 5.01 8.36
CA VAL A 284 -4.07 5.45 6.96
C VAL A 284 -3.64 6.91 6.83
N LEU A 285 -4.26 7.82 7.58
CA LEU A 285 -3.95 9.24 7.50
C LEU A 285 -2.51 9.55 7.91
N LYS A 286 -1.96 8.78 8.85
CA LYS A 286 -0.57 8.92 9.24
C LYS A 286 0.34 8.40 8.15
N VAL A 287 0.02 7.29 7.48
CA VAL A 287 0.80 6.84 6.29
C VAL A 287 0.85 7.93 5.22
N ILE A 288 -0.27 8.59 4.94
CA ILE A 288 -0.36 9.71 3.97
C ILE A 288 0.55 10.87 4.38
N ASP A 289 0.48 11.33 5.64
CA ASP A 289 1.34 12.38 6.22
C ASP A 289 2.84 12.03 6.16
N LEU A 290 3.18 10.75 6.35
CA LEU A 290 4.55 10.27 6.29
C LEU A 290 5.07 10.19 4.83
N LEU A 291 4.26 10.39 3.78
CA LEU A 291 4.68 10.23 2.38
C LEU A 291 4.32 11.46 1.51
N PRO A 292 4.85 12.66 1.83
CA PRO A 292 4.48 13.89 1.14
C PRO A 292 4.94 13.94 -0.33
N SER A 293 6.03 13.24 -0.65
CA SER A 293 6.53 13.04 -2.01
C SER A 293 5.46 12.46 -2.94
N GLU A 294 4.59 11.61 -2.41
CA GLU A 294 3.49 10.97 -3.13
C GLU A 294 2.13 11.62 -2.86
N PHE A 295 1.88 12.15 -1.66
CA PHE A 295 0.53 12.56 -1.24
C PHE A 295 0.37 14.00 -0.76
N SER A 296 1.36 14.90 -0.91
CA SER A 296 1.23 16.29 -0.44
C SER A 296 -0.01 17.04 -0.96
N THR A 297 -0.44 16.80 -2.20
CA THR A 297 -1.66 17.42 -2.77
C THR A 297 -2.93 16.85 -2.15
N LEU A 298 -2.96 15.53 -1.90
CA LEU A 298 -4.04 14.86 -1.18
C LEU A 298 -4.15 15.37 0.25
N GLU A 299 -3.02 15.43 0.97
CA GLU A 299 -2.93 15.91 2.35
C GLU A 299 -3.46 17.36 2.46
N LEU A 300 -3.03 18.25 1.56
CA LEU A 300 -3.53 19.63 1.48
C LEU A 300 -5.05 19.66 1.26
N GLY A 301 -5.57 18.78 0.41
CA GLY A 301 -6.99 18.68 0.13
C GLY A 301 -7.79 18.21 1.35
N LEU A 302 -7.33 17.18 2.04
CA LEU A 302 -7.95 16.68 3.27
C LEU A 302 -7.94 17.76 4.37
N ALA A 303 -6.84 18.51 4.50
CA ALA A 303 -6.72 19.61 5.46
C ALA A 303 -7.71 20.75 5.15
N LYS A 304 -7.75 21.24 3.90
CA LYS A 304 -8.63 22.36 3.53
C LYS A 304 -10.12 22.03 3.60
N THR A 305 -10.48 20.76 3.43
CA THR A 305 -11.89 20.31 3.45
C THR A 305 -12.39 19.94 4.85
N GLY A 306 -11.49 19.89 5.85
CA GLY A 306 -11.79 19.42 7.20
C GLY A 306 -11.98 17.90 7.29
N LEU A 307 -11.64 17.15 6.25
CA LEU A 307 -11.76 15.70 6.22
C LEU A 307 -10.71 15.02 7.11
N LEU A 308 -9.55 15.64 7.35
CA LEU A 308 -8.58 15.10 8.33
C LEU A 308 -9.20 14.93 9.71
N ASP A 309 -9.87 15.96 10.22
CA ASP A 309 -10.50 15.92 11.54
C ASP A 309 -11.68 14.94 11.54
N THR A 310 -12.47 14.93 10.46
CA THR A 310 -13.63 14.03 10.33
C THR A 310 -13.20 12.57 10.36
N LEU A 311 -12.22 12.19 9.53
CA LEU A 311 -11.72 10.81 9.42
C LEU A 311 -10.97 10.36 10.68
N ASN A 312 -10.26 11.25 11.37
CA ASN A 312 -9.58 10.92 12.63
C ASN A 312 -10.54 10.71 13.82
N THR A 313 -11.72 11.33 13.78
CA THR A 313 -12.69 11.31 14.90
C THR A 313 -13.86 10.36 14.68
N THR A 314 -14.02 9.86 13.46
CA THR A 314 -15.07 8.89 13.12
C THR A 314 -14.55 7.49 13.36
N ASP A 315 -15.18 6.75 14.26
CA ASP A 315 -14.90 5.32 14.42
C ASP A 315 -15.36 4.56 13.17
N HIS A 316 -14.54 3.62 12.71
CA HIS A 316 -14.86 2.74 11.59
C HIS A 316 -14.23 1.36 11.79
N ALA A 317 -14.88 0.32 11.25
CA ALA A 317 -14.48 -1.07 11.33
C ALA A 317 -13.62 -1.45 10.11
N GLY A 318 -12.46 -0.81 9.97
CA GLY A 318 -11.60 -0.92 8.80
C GLY A 318 -12.01 0.05 7.68
N GLY A 319 -11.32 -0.01 6.55
CA GLY A 319 -11.59 0.88 5.43
C GLY A 319 -10.64 0.67 4.26
N THR A 320 -11.05 1.20 3.11
CA THR A 320 -10.24 1.25 1.89
C THR A 320 -10.10 2.69 1.46
N PHE A 321 -8.88 3.21 1.49
CA PHE A 321 -8.58 4.55 1.02
C PHE A 321 -7.96 4.47 -0.37
N PHE A 322 -8.70 4.92 -1.38
CA PHE A 322 -8.18 5.05 -2.73
C PHE A 322 -7.38 6.34 -2.84
N ALA A 323 -6.08 6.32 -2.54
CA ALA A 323 -5.28 7.54 -2.41
C ALA A 323 -4.76 8.02 -3.77
N PRO A 324 -5.22 9.16 -4.30
CA PRO A 324 -4.62 9.74 -5.51
C PRO A 324 -3.23 10.29 -5.19
N SER A 325 -2.24 9.93 -6.00
CA SER A 325 -0.90 10.51 -5.91
C SER A 325 -0.86 11.95 -6.40
N ASN A 326 0.24 12.65 -6.13
CA ASN A 326 0.53 13.99 -6.67
C ASN A 326 0.47 13.98 -8.21
N PHE A 327 0.92 12.90 -8.83
CA PHE A 327 0.84 12.71 -10.28
C PHE A 327 -0.61 12.54 -10.77
N ALA A 328 -1.46 11.84 -10.01
CA ALA A 328 -2.88 11.72 -10.32
C ALA A 328 -3.58 13.09 -10.33
N PHE A 329 -3.25 13.96 -9.35
CA PHE A 329 -3.72 15.34 -9.35
C PHE A 329 -3.14 16.14 -10.52
N GLN A 330 -1.86 15.97 -10.86
CA GLN A 330 -1.27 16.63 -12.03
C GLN A 330 -2.00 16.26 -13.33
N LYS A 331 -2.34 14.97 -13.52
CA LYS A 331 -3.13 14.46 -14.65
C LYS A 331 -4.53 15.07 -14.74
N LEU A 332 -5.12 15.49 -13.62
CA LEU A 332 -6.42 16.19 -13.61
C LEU A 332 -6.36 17.57 -14.28
N GLY A 333 -5.17 18.16 -14.40
CA GLY A 333 -4.94 19.42 -15.10
C GLY A 333 -4.96 20.65 -14.20
N PRO A 334 -4.16 21.69 -14.54
CA PRO A 334 -3.93 22.85 -13.67
C PRO A 334 -5.19 23.69 -13.42
N ARG A 335 -6.10 23.79 -14.40
CA ARG A 335 -7.35 24.56 -14.28
C ARG A 335 -8.32 23.96 -13.26
N ILE A 336 -8.51 22.63 -13.32
CA ILE A 336 -9.37 21.92 -12.37
C ILE A 336 -8.73 21.96 -10.97
N ASN A 337 -7.42 21.76 -10.86
CA ASN A 337 -6.73 21.88 -9.58
C ASN A 337 -6.89 23.30 -8.98
N ALA A 338 -6.65 24.35 -9.77
CA ALA A 338 -6.86 25.72 -9.31
C ALA A 338 -8.28 25.96 -8.81
N PHE A 339 -9.27 25.46 -9.55
CA PHE A 339 -10.66 25.51 -9.13
C PHE A 339 -10.87 24.77 -7.81
N LEU A 340 -10.49 23.49 -7.70
CA LEU A 340 -10.70 22.65 -6.51
C LEU A 340 -10.14 23.27 -5.23
N PHE A 341 -8.96 23.89 -5.32
CA PHE A 341 -8.29 24.53 -4.20
C PHE A 341 -8.67 26.01 -3.98
N SER A 342 -9.56 26.56 -4.82
CA SER A 342 -10.15 27.89 -4.65
C SER A 342 -11.24 27.91 -3.57
N PRO A 343 -11.58 29.09 -3.00
CA PRO A 343 -12.71 29.23 -2.08
C PRO A 343 -14.04 28.72 -2.64
N SER A 344 -14.25 28.87 -3.95
CA SER A 344 -15.47 28.41 -4.63
C SER A 344 -15.52 26.90 -4.86
N GLY A 345 -14.34 26.28 -5.01
CA GLY A 345 -14.18 24.87 -5.36
C GLY A 345 -14.09 23.93 -4.16
N ILE A 346 -13.86 24.44 -2.95
CA ILE A 346 -13.58 23.62 -1.78
C ILE A 346 -14.68 22.58 -1.47
N LYS A 347 -15.95 22.92 -1.76
CA LYS A 347 -17.09 22.00 -1.61
C LYS A 347 -17.05 20.85 -2.61
N TYR A 348 -16.51 21.07 -3.80
CA TYR A 348 -16.31 20.04 -4.82
C TYR A 348 -15.10 19.19 -4.46
N LEU A 349 -14.02 19.80 -3.94
CA LEU A 349 -12.88 19.06 -3.42
C LEU A 349 -13.29 18.12 -2.29
N LYS A 350 -14.15 18.58 -1.36
CA LYS A 350 -14.69 17.73 -0.29
C LYS A 350 -15.45 16.52 -0.86
N ALA A 351 -16.41 16.75 -1.74
CA ALA A 351 -17.19 15.68 -2.38
C ALA A 351 -16.29 14.69 -3.16
N LEU A 352 -15.27 15.22 -3.85
CA LEU A 352 -14.29 14.43 -4.58
C LEU A 352 -13.50 13.53 -3.64
N LEU A 353 -12.98 14.06 -2.52
CA LEU A 353 -12.20 13.29 -1.56
C LEU A 353 -13.06 12.28 -0.78
N GLU A 354 -14.32 12.61 -0.46
CA GLU A 354 -15.29 11.66 0.11
C GLU A 354 -15.51 10.45 -0.82
N TYR A 355 -15.44 10.66 -2.15
CA TYR A 355 -15.55 9.57 -3.13
C TYR A 355 -14.33 8.62 -3.16
N HIS A 356 -13.21 9.03 -2.56
CA HIS A 356 -12.00 8.20 -2.49
C HIS A 356 -11.92 7.37 -1.21
N VAL A 357 -12.85 7.54 -0.27
CA VAL A 357 -12.82 6.88 1.03
C VAL A 357 -13.99 5.91 1.14
N VAL A 358 -13.67 4.66 1.47
CA VAL A 358 -14.62 3.60 1.80
C VAL A 358 -14.41 3.23 3.26
N VAL A 359 -15.48 3.21 4.05
CA VAL A 359 -15.47 2.83 5.47
C VAL A 359 -16.10 1.46 5.66
N ASP A 360 -15.71 0.77 6.74
CA ASP A 360 -16.23 -0.54 7.18
C ASP A 360 -16.03 -1.70 6.17
N GLN A 361 -15.28 -1.44 5.10
CA GLN A 361 -14.96 -2.40 4.05
C GLN A 361 -13.50 -2.28 3.65
N THR A 362 -12.72 -3.33 3.92
CA THR A 362 -11.29 -3.38 3.63
C THR A 362 -11.04 -4.31 2.45
N LEU A 363 -10.58 -3.75 1.33
CA LEU A 363 -10.27 -4.47 0.10
C LEU A 363 -8.77 -4.55 -0.12
N TYR A 364 -8.18 -5.71 0.16
CA TYR A 364 -6.87 -6.10 -0.32
C TYR A 364 -6.98 -6.73 -1.70
N SER A 365 -5.86 -6.85 -2.41
CA SER A 365 -5.79 -7.47 -3.72
C SER A 365 -6.22 -8.95 -3.73
N ASP A 366 -5.96 -9.68 -2.64
CA ASP A 366 -6.29 -11.11 -2.50
C ASP A 366 -7.25 -11.43 -1.34
N ALA A 367 -7.87 -10.41 -0.72
CA ALA A 367 -8.86 -10.60 0.33
C ALA A 367 -9.81 -9.39 0.46
N PHE A 368 -11.08 -9.66 0.75
CA PHE A 368 -12.08 -8.63 1.00
C PHE A 368 -12.77 -8.86 2.35
N TYR A 369 -12.91 -7.80 3.13
CA TYR A 369 -13.54 -7.81 4.45
C TYR A 369 -14.69 -6.82 4.52
N ARG A 370 -15.82 -7.26 5.10
CA ARG A 370 -16.99 -6.44 5.42
C ARG A 370 -17.45 -6.81 6.83
N GLY A 371 -17.23 -5.92 7.80
CA GLY A 371 -17.39 -6.26 9.22
C GLY A 371 -16.49 -7.43 9.62
N SER A 372 -17.06 -8.49 10.20
CA SER A 372 -16.35 -9.74 10.53
C SER A 372 -16.29 -10.77 9.38
N GLU A 373 -17.00 -10.53 8.28
CA GLU A 373 -17.03 -11.47 7.16
C GLU A 373 -15.78 -11.32 6.28
N GLN A 374 -15.03 -12.42 6.13
CA GLN A 374 -13.94 -12.52 5.17
C GLN A 374 -14.39 -13.26 3.92
N LYS A 375 -14.23 -12.62 2.76
CA LYS A 375 -14.33 -13.25 1.45
C LYS A 375 -12.93 -13.33 0.84
N ARG A 376 -12.41 -14.55 0.69
CA ARG A 376 -11.19 -14.77 -0.11
C ARG A 376 -11.48 -14.53 -1.59
N THR A 377 -10.60 -13.82 -2.27
CA THR A 377 -10.69 -13.58 -3.71
C THR A 377 -9.86 -14.62 -4.48
N ASP A 378 -10.11 -15.91 -4.17
CA ASP A 378 -9.38 -17.03 -4.79
C ASP A 378 -9.76 -17.23 -6.27
N SER A 379 -10.80 -16.54 -6.76
CA SER A 379 -11.17 -16.53 -8.17
C SER A 379 -10.26 -15.59 -8.98
N GLY A 380 -9.85 -16.02 -10.17
CA GLY A 380 -9.02 -15.21 -11.09
C GLY A 380 -9.65 -13.88 -11.50
N TYR A 381 -10.95 -13.68 -11.23
CA TYR A 381 -11.64 -12.42 -11.36
C TYR A 381 -12.65 -12.26 -10.21
N PHE A 382 -12.76 -11.07 -9.66
CA PHE A 382 -13.64 -10.72 -8.56
C PHE A 382 -14.14 -9.29 -8.73
N HIS A 383 -15.43 -9.07 -8.54
CA HIS A 383 -16.05 -7.76 -8.61
C HIS A 383 -16.70 -7.40 -7.27
N VAL A 384 -16.54 -6.15 -6.83
CA VAL A 384 -17.18 -5.62 -5.63
C VAL A 384 -17.58 -4.17 -5.82
N ASP A 385 -18.80 -3.83 -5.40
CA ASP A 385 -19.24 -2.45 -5.25
C ASP A 385 -18.96 -1.99 -3.82
N LEU A 386 -18.14 -0.95 -3.68
CA LEU A 386 -17.73 -0.37 -2.41
C LEU A 386 -18.44 0.96 -2.16
N PRO A 387 -19.30 1.09 -1.15
CA PRO A 387 -19.93 2.36 -0.80
C PRO A 387 -18.89 3.34 -0.27
N THR A 388 -18.86 4.55 -0.83
CA THR A 388 -17.94 5.61 -0.42
C THR A 388 -18.56 6.51 0.63
N LEU A 389 -17.75 7.39 1.24
CA LEU A 389 -18.25 8.47 2.10
C LEU A 389 -19.07 9.52 1.33
N LEU A 390 -18.98 9.53 -0.01
CA LEU A 390 -19.86 10.33 -0.82
C LEU A 390 -21.24 9.66 -0.91
N ASP A 391 -22.24 10.30 -0.31
CA ASP A 391 -23.60 9.75 -0.19
C ASP A 391 -24.13 9.16 -1.52
N ASP A 392 -24.72 7.97 -1.41
CA ASP A 392 -25.30 7.19 -2.52
C ASP A 392 -24.33 6.90 -3.68
N ARG A 393 -23.02 6.98 -3.48
CA ARG A 393 -22.03 6.66 -4.50
C ARG A 393 -21.11 5.54 -4.07
N SER A 394 -21.02 4.56 -4.94
CA SER A 394 -20.14 3.41 -4.79
C SER A 394 -19.07 3.43 -5.88
N LEU A 395 -17.94 2.79 -5.58
CA LEU A 395 -16.90 2.46 -6.54
C LEU A 395 -17.12 1.02 -6.98
N SER A 396 -17.24 0.80 -8.29
CA SER A 396 -17.27 -0.54 -8.85
C SER A 396 -15.83 -1.00 -9.07
N VAL A 397 -15.39 -1.99 -8.30
CA VAL A 397 -14.00 -2.45 -8.28
C VAL A 397 -13.88 -3.85 -8.86
N ASP A 398 -13.11 -3.96 -9.93
CA ASP A 398 -12.77 -5.20 -10.61
C ASP A 398 -11.34 -5.61 -10.25
N VAL A 399 -11.19 -6.74 -9.58
CA VAL A 399 -9.91 -7.35 -9.26
C VAL A 399 -9.72 -8.56 -10.17
N ALA A 400 -8.65 -8.57 -10.94
CA ALA A 400 -8.29 -9.68 -11.81
C ALA A 400 -6.89 -10.18 -11.49
N LYS A 401 -6.76 -11.49 -11.27
CA LYS A 401 -5.53 -12.18 -10.88
C LYS A 401 -5.08 -13.13 -11.97
N TYR A 402 -3.85 -12.95 -12.43
CA TYR A 402 -3.19 -13.73 -13.47
C TYR A 402 -1.83 -14.20 -12.93
N GLY A 403 -1.81 -15.36 -12.26
CA GLY A 403 -0.61 -15.86 -11.59
C GLY A 403 -0.10 -14.87 -10.52
N PRO A 404 1.15 -14.36 -10.61
CA PRO A 404 1.70 -13.38 -9.68
C PRO A 404 1.26 -11.94 -9.99
N PHE A 405 0.50 -11.72 -11.07
CA PHE A 405 0.04 -10.38 -11.45
C PHE A 405 -1.38 -10.16 -10.96
N ILE A 406 -1.64 -9.02 -10.33
CA ILE A 406 -2.98 -8.54 -10.04
C ILE A 406 -3.21 -7.20 -10.74
N SER A 407 -4.41 -7.02 -11.27
CA SER A 407 -4.91 -5.76 -11.77
C SER A 407 -6.17 -5.40 -11.00
N ILE A 408 -6.19 -4.22 -10.39
CA ILE A 408 -7.38 -3.64 -9.76
C ILE A 408 -7.82 -2.45 -10.61
N LYS A 409 -9.02 -2.53 -11.16
CA LYS A 409 -9.67 -1.45 -11.91
C LYS A 409 -10.85 -0.92 -11.13
N ILE A 410 -11.03 0.39 -11.17
CA ILE A 410 -12.06 1.13 -10.47
C ILE A 410 -12.90 1.83 -11.53
N ASN A 411 -14.21 1.64 -11.45
CA ASN A 411 -15.20 2.08 -12.42
C ASN A 411 -14.87 1.66 -13.86
N GLY A 412 -14.15 0.55 -14.05
CA GLY A 412 -13.77 0.01 -15.36
C GLY A 412 -12.53 0.63 -16.04
N PHE A 413 -12.09 1.83 -15.64
CA PHE A 413 -11.00 2.55 -16.33
C PHE A 413 -9.84 2.99 -15.42
N SER A 414 -10.13 3.47 -14.20
CA SER A 414 -9.09 3.90 -13.28
C SER A 414 -8.34 2.70 -12.74
N ARG A 415 -7.01 2.75 -12.71
CA ARG A 415 -6.18 1.65 -12.21
C ARG A 415 -5.57 1.99 -10.86
N VAL A 416 -5.51 1.00 -9.99
CA VAL A 416 -4.62 1.05 -8.82
C VAL A 416 -3.20 0.82 -9.33
N VAL A 417 -2.31 1.77 -9.05
CA VAL A 417 -0.90 1.74 -9.47
C VAL A 417 0.00 1.11 -8.42
N VAL A 418 -0.33 1.31 -7.13
CA VAL A 418 0.31 0.65 -6.01
C VAL A 418 -0.78 0.08 -5.12
N GLN A 419 -0.81 -1.24 -5.03
CA GLN A 419 -1.82 -1.97 -4.28
C GLN A 419 -1.34 -2.36 -2.89
N ASP A 420 -2.28 -2.56 -1.97
CA ASP A 420 -2.03 -3.12 -0.64
C ASP A 420 -1.08 -2.30 0.26
N GLY A 421 -1.24 -0.98 0.27
CA GLY A 421 -0.62 -0.12 1.29
C GLY A 421 -1.22 -0.42 2.66
N ILE A 422 -0.57 -1.28 3.44
CA ILE A 422 -1.11 -1.74 4.73
C ILE A 422 -1.15 -0.60 5.76
N ALA A 423 -2.31 -0.40 6.38
CA ALA A 423 -2.53 0.51 7.51
C ALA A 423 -3.15 -0.22 8.71
N LYS A 424 -3.09 0.41 9.90
CA LYS A 424 -3.67 -0.14 11.14
C LYS A 424 -5.20 -0.29 11.07
N ASP A 425 -5.83 0.61 10.36
CA ASP A 425 -7.27 0.85 10.30
C ASP A 425 -7.82 0.59 8.88
N GLY A 426 -7.03 -0.05 8.02
CA GLY A 426 -7.49 -0.45 6.69
C GLY A 426 -6.36 -0.68 5.70
N VAL A 427 -6.60 -0.28 4.47
CA VAL A 427 -5.68 -0.41 3.34
C VAL A 427 -5.73 0.80 2.43
N ILE A 428 -4.57 1.19 1.90
CA ILE A 428 -4.40 2.23 0.92
C ILE A 428 -4.22 1.57 -0.45
N GLN A 429 -5.09 1.92 -1.39
CA GLN A 429 -4.98 1.55 -2.80
C GLN A 429 -4.62 2.82 -3.58
N VAL A 430 -3.37 2.96 -3.99
CA VAL A 430 -2.92 4.18 -4.68
C VAL A 430 -3.46 4.19 -6.10
N VAL A 431 -4.19 5.23 -6.46
CA VAL A 431 -4.82 5.35 -7.79
C VAL A 431 -4.01 6.27 -8.70
N GLY A 432 -3.87 5.86 -9.97
CA GLY A 432 -3.10 6.62 -10.96
C GLY A 432 -3.83 7.86 -11.49
N ASN A 433 -5.15 7.93 -11.29
CA ASN A 433 -6.01 9.06 -11.66
C ASN A 433 -6.91 9.42 -10.48
N VAL A 434 -7.20 10.72 -10.33
CA VAL A 434 -8.22 11.17 -9.38
C VAL A 434 -9.57 10.59 -9.80
N LEU A 435 -10.22 9.88 -8.88
CA LEU A 435 -11.54 9.27 -9.10
C LEU A 435 -12.60 10.37 -9.14
N VAL A 436 -13.21 10.56 -10.30
CA VAL A 436 -14.34 11.48 -10.49
C VAL A 436 -15.61 10.65 -10.63
N PRO A 437 -16.68 10.94 -9.85
CA PRO A 437 -17.96 10.27 -10.02
C PRO A 437 -18.45 10.34 -11.48
N PRO A 438 -19.02 9.26 -12.03
CA PRO A 438 -19.53 9.25 -13.41
C PRO A 438 -20.71 10.23 -13.56
N LYS A 439 -20.87 10.80 -14.77
CA LYS A 439 -22.00 11.69 -15.08
C LYS A 439 -23.30 10.87 -15.06
N LYS A 440 -24.31 11.32 -14.28
CA LYS A 440 -25.68 10.80 -14.42
C LYS A 440 -26.26 11.32 -15.74
N LEU A 441 -26.39 10.46 -16.74
CA LEU A 441 -27.09 10.80 -17.99
C LEU A 441 -28.58 10.49 -17.84
N SER A 442 -29.43 11.42 -18.29
CA SER A 442 -30.87 11.22 -18.35
C SER A 442 -31.21 10.16 -19.40
N MET A 443 -31.70 8.98 -18.96
CA MET A 443 -32.39 7.85 -19.64
C MET A 443 -32.23 7.53 -21.15
N ARG A 444 -31.37 8.17 -21.94
CA ARG A 444 -31.28 7.93 -23.40
C ARG A 444 -29.87 7.96 -24.01
N GLU A 445 -28.82 8.16 -23.24
CA GLU A 445 -27.44 8.16 -23.74
C GLU A 445 -26.51 7.36 -22.82
N GLU A 446 -25.52 6.69 -23.42
CA GLU A 446 -24.53 5.80 -22.78
C GLU A 446 -23.69 6.52 -21.72
N VAL A 447 -23.46 5.87 -20.56
CA VAL A 447 -22.62 6.37 -19.45
C VAL A 447 -21.24 6.82 -19.97
N THR A 448 -21.04 8.12 -20.15
CA THR A 448 -19.74 8.66 -20.58
C THR A 448 -18.81 8.82 -19.39
N MET A 449 -17.94 7.83 -19.19
CA MET A 449 -16.88 7.86 -18.19
C MET A 449 -15.70 8.73 -18.67
N TRP A 450 -15.06 9.46 -17.76
CA TRP A 450 -13.92 10.30 -18.13
C TRP A 450 -12.64 9.47 -18.19
N MET A 451 -11.97 9.49 -19.34
CA MET A 451 -10.83 8.63 -19.65
C MET A 451 -9.47 9.35 -19.58
N GLY A 452 -9.41 10.57 -19.05
CA GLY A 452 -8.15 11.33 -18.94
C GLY A 452 -7.92 12.42 -20.00
N GLU A 453 -8.90 12.77 -20.84
CA GLU A 453 -8.81 13.93 -21.74
C GLU A 453 -9.01 15.26 -20.98
N GLU A 454 -8.61 16.41 -21.52
CA GLU A 454 -8.79 17.72 -20.86
C GLU A 454 -10.28 18.03 -20.61
N MET A 455 -10.80 17.64 -19.44
CA MET A 455 -12.14 17.98 -18.99
C MET A 455 -12.18 19.47 -18.67
N SER A 456 -13.22 20.17 -19.14
CA SER A 456 -13.41 21.57 -18.76
C SER A 456 -13.78 21.68 -17.27
N VAL A 457 -13.51 22.85 -16.68
CA VAL A 457 -13.89 23.10 -15.29
C VAL A 457 -15.42 23.05 -15.14
N GLU A 458 -16.15 23.46 -16.16
CA GLU A 458 -17.62 23.45 -16.22
C GLU A 458 -18.17 22.02 -16.23
N GLU A 459 -17.61 21.14 -17.05
CA GLU A 459 -18.00 19.72 -17.07
C GLU A 459 -17.67 19.05 -15.74
N PHE A 460 -16.49 19.33 -15.19
CA PHE A 460 -16.07 18.82 -13.89
C PHE A 460 -17.03 19.27 -12.77
N LYS A 461 -17.41 20.55 -12.77
CA LYS A 461 -18.43 21.08 -11.86
C LYS A 461 -19.74 20.33 -12.04
N GLU A 462 -20.26 20.21 -13.26
CA GLU A 462 -21.54 19.56 -13.54
C GLU A 462 -21.62 18.14 -12.97
N ARG A 463 -20.53 17.37 -13.06
CA ARG A 463 -20.45 16.02 -12.49
C ARG A 463 -20.55 16.01 -10.97
N LEU A 464 -19.98 17.02 -10.30
CA LEU A 464 -19.93 17.12 -8.84
C LEU A 464 -21.02 18.00 -8.21
N GLU A 465 -21.71 18.80 -9.01
CA GLU A 465 -22.80 19.70 -8.62
C GLU A 465 -23.86 19.01 -7.73
N PRO A 466 -24.33 17.78 -8.04
CA PRO A 466 -25.33 17.10 -7.21
C PRO A 466 -24.83 16.72 -5.82
N PHE A 467 -23.51 16.66 -5.63
CA PHE A 467 -22.89 16.14 -4.41
C PHE A 467 -22.32 17.21 -3.50
N LYS A 468 -22.39 18.48 -3.90
CA LYS A 468 -22.02 19.57 -3.01
C LYS A 468 -23.05 19.61 -1.87
N LYS A 469 -22.73 18.99 -0.72
CA LYS A 469 -23.52 19.21 0.51
C LYS A 469 -23.52 20.72 0.77
N LYS A 470 -24.70 21.31 0.99
CA LYS A 470 -24.77 22.68 1.53
C LYS A 470 -24.09 22.62 2.90
N MET A 471 -22.94 23.27 3.05
CA MET A 471 -22.41 23.56 4.38
C MET A 471 -23.44 24.48 5.08
N GLY A 472 -24.33 23.88 5.88
CA GLY A 472 -25.37 24.60 6.63
C GLY A 472 -26.77 24.01 6.49
N SER A 473 -27.01 22.83 7.05
CA SER A 473 -28.33 22.41 7.55
C SER A 473 -28.18 21.10 8.35
N SER A 474 -27.67 21.21 9.57
CA SER A 474 -27.80 20.18 10.60
C SER A 474 -27.49 20.80 11.97
N LEU A 475 -28.37 21.69 12.40
CA LEU A 475 -28.69 21.93 13.80
C LEU A 475 -30.20 22.17 13.83
N GLY A 476 -30.95 21.09 13.99
CA GLY A 476 -32.36 21.07 14.32
C GLY A 476 -32.52 20.18 15.54
#